data_AF-A0A6H5GK09-F1
#
_entry.id   AF-A0A6H5GK09-F1
#
_cell.length_a   1.000
_cell.length_b   1.000
_cell.length_c   1.000
_cell.angle_alpha   90.00
_cell.angle_beta   90.00
_cell.angle_gamma   90.00
#
_symmetry.space_group_name_H-M   'P 1'
#
loop_
_entity.id
_entity.type
_entity.pdbx_description
1 polymer ?
#
loop_
_entity_poly.entity_id
_entity_poly.type
_entity_poly.pdbx_seq_one_letter_code
_entity_poly.pdbx_strand_id
1 'polypeptide(L)'
;MSGQLWKKFRGNFCDFVGTLVKQCQYSIIYDQYLMDNVISLLTGLSDSQVRAFRHTATLGAMKLMTALVDVALVVSINLDNTQRQYESERQKTKEKRASDRLENLLTKRQELEENIDEIKNMLTYMFKSVFVHRYRHHRDILTDKDCEHVYELVYSSHRAVAQAAGEFLNERLFVPEEVVSIQRTKRGKKRAPNTPLIRDLVQFFIESELHEHGAYLVDSLIESNAMMKDWECMTDLLLEEPGPNEEPLDDRQETSLIEIMVCCVKQAATGEAPVGRGPNRKVSDIE
;
A
#
# COMPACT_ATOMS: atom_id res chain seq x y z
N MET A 1 -6.57 -29.31 -15.56
CA MET A 1 -7.38 -30.47 -16.00
C MET A 1 -8.83 -30.03 -16.13
N SER A 2 -9.52 -30.47 -17.17
CA SER A 2 -10.96 -30.21 -17.36
C SER A 2 -11.79 -31.28 -16.66
N GLY A 3 -12.99 -30.91 -16.18
CA GLY A 3 -13.92 -31.85 -15.54
C GLY A 3 -14.54 -31.31 -14.24
N GLN A 4 -15.75 -31.79 -13.91
CA GLN A 4 -16.53 -31.33 -12.75
C GLN A 4 -15.82 -31.59 -11.42
N LEU A 5 -15.11 -32.73 -11.31
CA LEU A 5 -14.30 -33.08 -10.13
C LEU A 5 -13.21 -32.05 -9.84
N TRP A 6 -12.47 -31.61 -10.86
CA TRP A 6 -11.40 -30.62 -10.72
C TRP A 6 -11.91 -29.21 -10.43
N LYS A 7 -13.08 -28.85 -10.98
CA LYS A 7 -13.78 -27.63 -10.60
C LYS A 7 -14.19 -27.66 -9.11
N LYS A 8 -14.71 -28.79 -8.63
CA LYS A 8 -15.07 -28.98 -7.22
C LYS A 8 -13.85 -28.94 -6.31
N PHE A 9 -12.75 -29.60 -6.68
CA PHE A 9 -11.49 -29.54 -5.94
C PHE A 9 -10.97 -28.11 -5.81
N ARG A 10 -10.98 -27.33 -6.90
CA ARG A 10 -10.59 -25.91 -6.87
C ARG A 10 -11.45 -25.11 -5.89
N GLY A 11 -12.77 -25.32 -5.90
CA GLY A 11 -13.69 -24.70 -4.94
C GLY A 11 -13.33 -25.06 -3.50
N ASN A 12 -13.25 -26.37 -3.21
CA ASN A 12 -12.91 -26.89 -1.89
C ASN A 12 -11.56 -26.37 -1.38
N PHE A 13 -10.55 -26.26 -2.24
CA PHE A 13 -9.24 -25.71 -1.87
C PHE A 13 -9.37 -24.24 -1.45
N CYS A 14 -10.11 -23.43 -2.20
CA CYS A 14 -10.34 -22.03 -1.85
C CYS A 14 -11.12 -21.89 -0.54
N ASP A 15 -12.17 -22.71 -0.37
CA ASP A 15 -13.01 -22.71 0.84
C ASP A 15 -12.24 -23.18 2.07
N PHE A 16 -11.35 -24.17 1.91
CA PHE A 16 -10.48 -24.66 2.97
C PHE A 16 -9.57 -23.54 3.51
N VAL A 17 -8.89 -22.80 2.63
CA VAL A 17 -8.01 -21.69 3.04
C VAL A 17 -8.79 -20.65 3.83
N GLY A 18 -9.96 -20.23 3.33
CA GLY A 18 -10.80 -19.27 4.05
C GLY A 18 -11.32 -19.79 5.39
N THR A 19 -11.74 -21.06 5.42
CA THR A 19 -12.25 -21.68 6.66
C THR A 19 -11.16 -21.84 7.70
N LEU A 20 -9.94 -22.23 7.31
CA LEU A 20 -8.79 -22.35 8.21
C LEU A 20 -8.52 -21.02 8.93
N VAL A 21 -8.38 -19.93 8.16
CA VAL A 21 -8.14 -18.59 8.71
C VAL A 21 -9.29 -18.17 9.64
N LYS A 22 -10.54 -18.40 9.22
CA LYS A 22 -11.72 -18.06 10.03
C LYS A 22 -11.76 -18.81 11.37
N GLN A 23 -11.32 -20.07 11.41
CA GLN A 23 -11.27 -20.83 12.67
C GLN A 23 -10.10 -20.38 13.57
N CYS A 24 -9.02 -19.86 13.00
CA CYS A 24 -7.83 -19.39 13.73
C CYS A 24 -7.92 -17.90 14.16
N GLN A 25 -8.91 -17.14 13.70
CA GLN A 25 -8.94 -15.67 13.72
C GLN A 25 -8.87 -15.00 15.11
N TYR A 26 -9.16 -15.72 16.19
CA TYR A 26 -9.22 -15.16 17.56
C TYR A 26 -7.99 -15.47 18.42
N SER A 27 -7.05 -16.28 17.93
CA SER A 27 -5.88 -16.67 18.73
C SER A 27 -4.71 -17.11 17.85
N ILE A 28 -4.86 -18.23 17.14
CA ILE A 28 -3.75 -18.90 16.44
C ILE A 28 -3.16 -18.01 15.33
N ILE A 29 -3.95 -17.11 14.76
CA ILE A 29 -3.47 -16.21 13.70
C ILE A 29 -2.40 -15.21 14.18
N TYR A 30 -2.31 -14.96 15.49
CA TYR A 30 -1.39 -14.01 16.13
C TYR A 30 -0.24 -14.72 16.88
N ASP A 31 -0.01 -16.02 16.61
CA ASP A 31 0.98 -16.83 17.32
C ASP A 31 2.42 -16.68 16.80
N GLN A 32 2.63 -15.84 15.78
CA GLN A 32 3.90 -15.62 15.08
C GLN A 32 4.54 -16.92 14.56
N TYR A 33 3.73 -17.94 14.26
CA TYR A 33 4.22 -19.23 13.83
C TYR A 33 3.41 -19.81 12.67
N LEU A 34 2.10 -20.02 12.83
CA LEU A 34 1.31 -20.69 11.80
C LEU A 34 1.27 -19.87 10.51
N MET A 35 0.87 -18.60 10.61
CA MET A 35 0.72 -17.75 9.42
C MET A 35 2.07 -17.42 8.79
N ASP A 36 3.11 -17.16 9.57
CA ASP A 36 4.46 -16.90 9.05
C ASP A 36 4.99 -18.06 8.22
N ASN A 37 4.82 -19.29 8.70
CA ASN A 37 5.24 -20.48 7.96
C ASN A 37 4.39 -20.72 6.69
N VAL A 38 3.07 -20.53 6.77
CA VAL A 38 2.17 -20.68 5.61
C VAL A 38 2.48 -19.62 4.56
N ILE A 39 2.64 -18.37 4.97
CA ILE A 39 2.97 -17.23 4.10
C ILE A 39 4.34 -17.47 3.45
N SER A 40 5.37 -17.80 4.23
CA SER A 40 6.72 -18.09 3.73
C SER A 40 6.72 -19.22 2.68
N LEU A 41 6.01 -20.32 2.96
CA LEU A 41 5.87 -21.44 2.03
C LEU A 41 5.17 -21.01 0.73
N LEU A 42 4.05 -20.28 0.83
CA LEU A 42 3.31 -19.83 -0.34
C LEU A 42 4.14 -18.84 -1.18
N THR A 43 4.86 -17.93 -0.53
CA THR A 43 5.77 -16.99 -1.20
C THR A 43 6.86 -17.75 -1.97
N GLY A 44 7.58 -18.68 -1.32
CA GLY A 44 8.61 -19.48 -1.99
C GLY A 44 8.10 -20.31 -3.15
N LEU A 45 6.91 -20.92 -3.02
CA LEU A 45 6.30 -21.68 -4.11
C LEU A 45 5.77 -20.79 -5.24
N SER A 46 5.36 -19.55 -4.95
CA SER A 46 4.86 -18.60 -5.95
C SER A 46 5.93 -18.09 -6.92
N ASP A 47 7.20 -18.17 -6.50
CA ASP A 47 8.39 -17.77 -7.27
C ASP A 47 9.10 -18.95 -7.97
N SER A 48 8.69 -20.20 -7.70
CA SER A 48 9.30 -21.40 -8.28
C SER A 48 9.32 -21.41 -9.81
N GLN A 49 10.37 -21.87 -10.49
CA GLN A 49 10.36 -22.01 -11.96
C GLN A 49 9.33 -23.04 -12.49
N VAL A 50 8.70 -23.84 -11.61
CA VAL A 50 7.65 -24.80 -11.96
C VAL A 50 6.27 -24.14 -11.98
N ARG A 51 5.64 -24.06 -13.17
CA ARG A 51 4.31 -23.44 -13.36
C ARG A 51 3.24 -23.98 -12.41
N ALA A 52 3.23 -25.28 -12.14
CA ALA A 52 2.23 -25.92 -11.29
C ALA A 52 2.29 -25.42 -9.83
N PHE A 53 3.50 -25.23 -9.29
CA PHE A 53 3.69 -24.65 -7.96
C PHE A 53 3.29 -23.19 -7.95
N ARG A 54 3.79 -22.39 -8.90
CA ARG A 54 3.45 -20.96 -8.97
C ARG A 54 1.95 -20.71 -9.01
N HIS A 55 1.26 -21.34 -9.96
CA HIS A 55 -0.17 -21.14 -10.15
C HIS A 55 -0.99 -21.51 -8.90
N THR A 56 -0.64 -22.64 -8.26
CA THR A 56 -1.39 -23.12 -7.09
C THR A 56 -1.09 -22.29 -5.84
N ALA A 57 0.18 -21.95 -5.62
CA ALA A 57 0.60 -21.15 -4.48
C ALA A 57 0.07 -19.71 -4.58
N THR A 58 0.10 -19.09 -5.77
CA THR A 58 -0.51 -17.78 -5.98
C THR A 58 -2.01 -17.82 -5.69
N LEU A 59 -2.75 -18.82 -6.17
CA LEU A 59 -4.18 -18.94 -5.83
C LEU A 59 -4.41 -19.08 -4.32
N GLY A 60 -3.60 -19.90 -3.64
CA GLY A 60 -3.63 -20.06 -2.18
C GLY A 60 -3.37 -18.74 -1.46
N ALA A 61 -2.33 -18.01 -1.86
CA ALA A 61 -1.98 -16.70 -1.32
C ALA A 61 -3.09 -15.67 -1.52
N MET A 62 -3.69 -15.61 -2.72
CA MET A 62 -4.82 -14.71 -2.98
C MET A 62 -6.01 -15.03 -2.07
N LYS A 63 -6.34 -16.31 -1.87
CA LYS A 63 -7.43 -16.73 -0.97
C LYS A 63 -7.12 -16.49 0.50
N LEU A 64 -5.86 -16.65 0.90
CA LEU A 64 -5.39 -16.33 2.24
C LEU A 64 -5.50 -14.82 2.50
N MET A 65 -5.08 -13.97 1.55
CA MET A 65 -5.24 -12.52 1.66
C MET A 65 -6.72 -12.11 1.77
N THR A 66 -7.62 -12.68 0.96
CA THR A 66 -9.07 -12.40 1.10
C THR A 66 -9.56 -12.73 2.50
N ALA A 67 -9.19 -13.89 3.04
CA ALA A 67 -9.61 -14.30 4.38
C ALA A 67 -9.01 -13.42 5.48
N LEU A 68 -7.77 -12.96 5.34
CA LEU A 68 -7.14 -12.00 6.24
C LEU A 68 -7.85 -10.64 6.22
N VAL A 69 -8.29 -10.17 5.04
CA VAL A 69 -9.10 -8.95 4.93
C VAL A 69 -10.44 -9.09 5.67
N ASP A 70 -11.10 -10.23 5.55
CA ASP A 70 -12.35 -10.50 6.29
C ASP A 70 -12.11 -10.46 7.82
N VAL A 71 -10.99 -11.02 8.30
CA VAL A 71 -10.61 -10.94 9.72
C VAL A 71 -10.31 -9.50 10.12
N ALA A 72 -9.55 -8.75 9.31
CA ALA A 72 -9.26 -7.34 9.58
C ALA A 72 -10.55 -6.50 9.72
N LEU A 73 -11.55 -6.77 8.86
CA LEU A 73 -12.87 -6.14 8.94
C LEU A 73 -13.58 -6.48 10.27
N VAL A 74 -13.57 -7.76 10.68
CA VAL A 74 -14.15 -8.18 11.97
C VAL A 74 -13.47 -7.50 13.15
N VAL A 75 -12.13 -7.44 13.14
CA VAL A 75 -11.35 -6.77 14.19
C VAL A 75 -11.64 -5.27 14.22
N SER A 76 -11.73 -4.61 13.06
CA SER A 76 -12.08 -3.19 12.95
C SER A 76 -13.47 -2.90 13.52
N ILE A 77 -14.48 -3.72 13.21
CA ILE A 77 -15.83 -3.59 13.77
C ILE A 77 -15.81 -3.76 15.30
N ASN A 78 -15.03 -4.72 15.80
CA ASN A 78 -14.87 -4.94 17.24
C ASN A 78 -14.16 -3.78 17.93
N LEU A 79 -13.19 -3.16 17.27
CA LEU A 79 -12.49 -1.97 17.76
C LEU A 79 -13.47 -0.80 17.91
N ASP A 80 -14.26 -0.51 16.86
CA ASP A 80 -15.28 0.55 16.89
C ASP A 80 -16.32 0.33 18.00
N ASN A 81 -16.79 -0.91 18.16
CA ASN A 81 -17.73 -1.27 19.20
C ASN A 81 -17.12 -1.07 20.61
N THR A 82 -15.86 -1.47 20.79
CA THR A 82 -15.14 -1.32 22.06
C THR A 82 -14.89 0.16 22.36
N GLN A 83 -14.56 0.97 21.35
CA GLN A 83 -14.39 2.41 21.47
C GLN A 83 -15.68 3.12 21.93
N ARG A 84 -16.82 2.82 21.29
CA ARG A 84 -18.12 3.37 21.71
C ARG A 84 -18.50 2.98 23.14
N GLN A 85 -18.19 1.75 23.56
CA GLN A 85 -18.41 1.29 24.93
C GLN A 85 -17.52 2.03 25.92
N TYR A 86 -16.25 2.22 25.58
CA TYR A 86 -15.29 2.99 26.39
C TYR A 86 -15.77 4.44 26.59
N GLU A 87 -16.16 5.12 25.52
CA GLU A 87 -16.66 6.50 25.59
C GLU A 87 -17.92 6.61 26.44
N SER A 88 -18.85 5.68 26.26
CA SER A 88 -20.10 5.62 27.03
C SER A 88 -19.85 5.40 28.53
N GLU A 89 -18.89 4.54 28.89
CA GLU A 89 -18.51 4.31 30.29
C GLU A 89 -17.75 5.52 30.87
N ARG A 90 -16.89 6.17 30.07
CA ARG A 90 -16.12 7.36 30.46
C ARG A 90 -17.02 8.56 30.76
N GLN A 91 -18.12 8.73 30.02
CA GLN A 91 -19.05 9.84 30.20
C GLN A 91 -19.94 9.70 31.45
N LYS A 92 -19.96 8.53 32.11
CA LYS A 92 -20.73 8.37 33.34
C LYS A 92 -20.20 9.23 34.48
N THR A 93 -21.11 9.64 35.36
CA THR A 93 -20.79 10.34 36.61
C THR A 93 -19.86 9.50 37.49
N LYS A 94 -19.02 10.15 38.29
CA LYS A 94 -17.94 9.50 39.07
C LYS A 94 -18.46 8.38 39.99
N GLU A 95 -19.68 8.51 40.51
CA GLU A 95 -20.35 7.51 41.36
C GLU A 95 -20.85 6.27 40.58
N LYS A 96 -21.15 6.41 39.29
CA LYS A 96 -21.68 5.33 38.43
C LYS A 96 -20.62 4.74 37.48
N ARG A 97 -19.41 5.29 37.50
CA ARG A 97 -18.31 4.88 36.64
C ARG A 97 -17.60 3.68 37.27
N ALA A 98 -17.59 2.55 36.57
CA ALA A 98 -16.81 1.40 36.98
C ALA A 98 -15.37 1.55 36.47
N SER A 99 -14.42 1.87 37.37
CA SER A 99 -13.00 2.06 37.01
C SER A 99 -12.42 0.81 36.35
N ASP A 100 -12.64 -0.36 36.95
CA ASP A 100 -12.15 -1.64 36.44
C ASP A 100 -12.70 -1.96 35.04
N ARG A 101 -13.95 -1.57 34.77
CA ARG A 101 -14.56 -1.75 33.43
C ARG A 101 -13.91 -0.84 32.41
N LEU A 102 -13.59 0.40 32.80
CA LEU A 102 -12.91 1.36 31.93
C LEU A 102 -11.50 0.86 31.57
N GLU A 103 -10.78 0.32 32.55
CA GLU A 103 -9.45 -0.27 32.38
C GLU A 103 -9.49 -1.49 31.46
N ASN A 104 -10.40 -2.45 31.72
CA ASN A 104 -10.58 -3.63 30.86
C ASN A 104 -10.91 -3.25 29.40
N LEU A 105 -11.75 -2.23 29.20
CA LEU A 105 -12.07 -1.73 27.85
C LEU A 105 -10.84 -1.07 27.19
N LEU A 106 -10.00 -0.39 27.95
CA LEU A 106 -8.76 0.21 27.45
C LEU A 106 -7.77 -0.88 27.02
N THR A 107 -7.53 -1.89 27.86
CA THR A 107 -6.66 -3.04 27.54
C THR A 107 -7.16 -3.77 26.30
N LYS A 108 -8.45 -4.10 26.25
CA LYS A 108 -9.04 -4.78 25.09
C LYS A 108 -8.94 -3.95 23.80
N ARG A 109 -9.10 -2.63 23.89
CA ARG A 109 -8.92 -1.72 22.76
C ARG A 109 -7.48 -1.80 22.24
N GLN A 110 -6.50 -1.76 23.14
CA GLN A 110 -5.09 -1.88 22.77
C GLN A 110 -4.76 -3.23 22.13
N GLU A 111 -5.27 -4.35 22.67
CA GLU A 111 -5.11 -5.67 22.06
C GLU A 111 -5.70 -5.73 20.64
N LEU A 112 -6.88 -5.14 20.41
CA LEU A 112 -7.50 -5.08 19.09
C LEU A 112 -6.71 -4.19 18.11
N GLU A 113 -6.09 -3.11 18.58
CA GLU A 113 -5.18 -2.26 17.79
C GLU A 113 -3.92 -3.03 17.38
N GLU A 114 -3.33 -3.80 18.28
CA GLU A 114 -2.15 -4.62 17.97
C GLU A 114 -2.51 -5.75 16.96
N ASN A 115 -3.65 -6.42 17.17
CA ASN A 115 -4.14 -7.47 16.27
C ASN A 115 -4.40 -6.95 14.85
N ILE A 116 -5.00 -5.77 14.69
CA ILE A 116 -5.27 -5.22 13.36
C ILE A 116 -3.96 -4.85 12.63
N ASP A 117 -2.97 -4.34 13.36
CA ASP A 117 -1.68 -3.98 12.78
C ASP A 117 -0.89 -5.23 12.36
N GLU A 118 -0.96 -6.31 13.12
CA GLU A 118 -0.35 -7.60 12.74
C GLU A 118 -0.98 -8.17 11.46
N ILE A 119 -2.32 -8.13 11.33
CA ILE A 119 -3.00 -8.56 10.10
C ILE A 119 -2.61 -7.67 8.90
N LYS A 120 -2.54 -6.35 9.09
CA LYS A 120 -2.11 -5.43 8.03
C LYS A 120 -0.66 -5.69 7.61
N ASN A 121 0.22 -6.03 8.54
CA ASN A 121 1.61 -6.39 8.22
C ASN A 121 1.68 -7.67 7.39
N MET A 122 0.92 -8.71 7.75
CA MET A 122 0.79 -9.93 6.94
C MET A 122 0.27 -9.62 5.53
N LEU A 123 -0.82 -8.86 5.43
CA LEU A 123 -1.39 -8.45 4.13
C LEU A 123 -0.41 -7.65 3.29
N THR A 124 0.30 -6.70 3.90
CA THR A 124 1.30 -5.87 3.21
C THR A 124 2.45 -6.73 2.69
N TYR A 125 2.98 -7.63 3.52
CA TYR A 125 4.04 -8.54 3.11
C TYR A 125 3.60 -9.44 1.96
N MET A 126 2.42 -10.05 2.05
CA MET A 126 1.89 -10.90 0.98
C MET A 126 1.66 -10.13 -0.32
N PHE A 127 1.18 -8.89 -0.23
CA PHE A 127 1.00 -8.03 -1.38
C PHE A 127 2.35 -7.75 -2.07
N LYS A 128 3.37 -7.31 -1.33
CA LYS A 128 4.70 -7.04 -1.89
C LYS A 128 5.37 -8.31 -2.44
N SER A 129 5.38 -9.38 -1.65
CA SER A 129 6.16 -10.60 -1.96
C SER A 129 5.50 -11.50 -2.99
N VAL A 130 4.16 -11.56 -3.03
CA VAL A 130 3.43 -12.41 -3.97
C VAL A 130 2.78 -11.57 -5.05
N PHE A 131 1.90 -10.63 -4.71
CA PHE A 131 1.08 -9.95 -5.71
C PHE A 131 1.93 -9.12 -6.70
N VAL A 132 2.81 -8.25 -6.20
CA VAL A 132 3.68 -7.40 -7.05
C VAL A 132 4.61 -8.26 -7.92
N HIS A 133 5.26 -9.27 -7.35
CA HIS A 133 6.12 -10.20 -8.09
C HIS A 133 5.36 -10.97 -9.19
N ARG A 134 4.17 -11.49 -8.87
CA ARG A 134 3.36 -12.24 -9.83
C ARG A 134 2.90 -11.37 -10.98
N TYR A 135 2.51 -10.13 -10.68
CA TYR A 135 2.14 -9.15 -11.68
C TYR A 135 3.32 -8.80 -12.61
N ARG A 136 4.51 -8.59 -12.05
CA ARG A 136 5.74 -8.29 -12.83
C ARG A 136 6.01 -9.31 -13.94
N HIS A 137 5.83 -10.60 -13.63
CA HIS A 137 6.07 -11.70 -14.58
C HIS A 137 4.88 -12.00 -15.51
N HIS A 138 3.68 -11.53 -15.18
CA HIS A 138 2.45 -11.81 -15.90
C HIS A 138 1.51 -10.60 -15.83
N ARG A 139 1.86 -9.56 -16.60
CA ARG A 139 1.15 -8.27 -16.61
C ARG A 139 -0.30 -8.37 -17.09
N ASP A 140 -0.65 -9.47 -17.75
CA ASP A 140 -1.98 -9.79 -18.27
C ASP A 140 -2.95 -10.36 -17.22
N ILE A 141 -2.48 -10.65 -16.00
CA ILE A 141 -3.33 -11.19 -14.93
C ILE A 141 -4.35 -10.16 -14.42
N LEU A 142 -4.00 -8.88 -14.41
CA LEU A 142 -4.85 -7.80 -13.90
C LEU A 142 -5.38 -6.97 -15.07
N THR A 143 -6.69 -6.69 -15.02
CA THR A 143 -7.29 -5.72 -15.92
C THR A 143 -6.90 -4.30 -15.51
N ASP A 144 -7.10 -3.31 -16.39
CA ASP A 144 -6.82 -1.92 -16.08
C ASP A 144 -7.66 -1.43 -14.89
N LYS A 145 -8.92 -1.87 -14.82
CA LYS A 145 -9.80 -1.62 -13.68
C LYS A 145 -9.26 -2.19 -12.38
N ASP A 146 -8.72 -3.42 -12.39
CA ASP A 146 -8.13 -4.00 -11.17
C ASP A 146 -6.93 -3.17 -10.70
N CYS A 147 -6.21 -2.54 -11.62
CA CYS A 147 -5.04 -1.72 -11.32
C CYS A 147 -5.42 -0.33 -10.82
N GLU A 148 -6.48 0.27 -11.36
CA GLU A 148 -7.05 1.52 -10.83
C GLU A 148 -7.31 1.38 -9.32
N HIS A 149 -7.99 0.32 -8.88
CA HIS A 149 -8.23 0.08 -7.44
C HIS A 149 -6.93 -0.01 -6.62
N VAL A 150 -5.85 -0.60 -7.18
CA VAL A 150 -4.56 -0.66 -6.50
C VAL A 150 -3.89 0.71 -6.46
N TYR A 151 -4.04 1.52 -7.51
CA TYR A 151 -3.52 2.88 -7.55
C TYR A 151 -4.14 3.76 -6.48
N GLU A 152 -5.44 3.62 -6.19
CA GLU A 152 -6.09 4.39 -5.12
C GLU A 152 -5.43 4.12 -3.75
N LEU A 153 -4.88 2.91 -3.54
CA LEU A 153 -4.25 2.53 -2.27
C LEU A 153 -2.97 3.32 -1.96
N VAL A 154 -2.35 4.00 -2.93
CA VAL A 154 -1.20 4.90 -2.66
C VAL A 154 -1.60 6.07 -1.77
N TYR A 155 -2.90 6.33 -1.60
CA TYR A 155 -3.46 7.35 -0.73
C TYR A 155 -3.97 6.79 0.61
N SER A 156 -3.83 5.48 0.85
CA SER A 156 -4.25 4.83 2.10
C SER A 156 -3.64 5.51 3.33
N SER A 157 -4.41 5.63 4.42
CA SER A 157 -3.89 6.12 5.70
C SER A 157 -2.87 5.18 6.32
N HIS A 158 -2.86 3.90 5.94
CA HIS A 158 -1.88 2.94 6.43
C HIS A 158 -0.62 2.95 5.55
N ARG A 159 0.47 3.53 6.09
CA ARG A 159 1.73 3.73 5.36
C ARG A 159 2.25 2.47 4.68
N ALA A 160 2.22 1.32 5.35
CA ALA A 160 2.76 0.08 4.79
C ALA A 160 1.97 -0.40 3.55
N VAL A 161 0.65 -0.25 3.58
CA VAL A 161 -0.24 -0.56 2.43
C VAL A 161 0.03 0.42 1.29
N ALA A 162 0.15 1.71 1.62
CA ALA A 162 0.39 2.76 0.64
C ALA A 162 1.75 2.60 -0.06
N GLN A 163 2.80 2.26 0.68
CA GLN A 163 4.12 1.95 0.12
C GLN A 163 4.10 0.70 -0.76
N ALA A 164 3.33 -0.33 -0.38
CA ALA A 164 3.17 -1.52 -1.20
C ALA A 164 2.45 -1.22 -2.53
N ALA A 165 1.42 -0.38 -2.50
CA ALA A 165 0.78 0.14 -3.71
C ALA A 165 1.73 1.03 -4.53
N GLY A 166 2.57 1.83 -3.88
CA GLY A 166 3.61 2.63 -4.53
C GLY A 166 4.65 1.78 -5.26
N GLU A 167 5.08 0.66 -4.66
CA GLU A 167 5.93 -0.33 -5.34
C GLU A 167 5.23 -0.94 -6.56
N PHE A 168 3.94 -1.25 -6.47
CA PHE A 168 3.16 -1.70 -7.63
C PHE A 168 3.11 -0.64 -8.74
N LEU A 169 2.94 0.63 -8.39
CA LEU A 169 2.92 1.75 -9.32
C LEU A 169 4.27 1.90 -10.05
N ASN A 170 5.39 1.74 -9.33
CA ASN A 170 6.73 1.75 -9.92
C ASN A 170 6.90 0.66 -10.99
N GLU A 171 6.38 -0.54 -10.75
CA GLU A 171 6.47 -1.65 -11.71
C GLU A 171 5.60 -1.46 -12.97
N ARG A 172 4.53 -0.68 -12.87
CA ARG A 172 3.52 -0.57 -13.92
C ARG A 172 3.62 0.73 -14.73
N LEU A 173 3.77 1.87 -14.06
CA LEU A 173 3.83 3.19 -14.71
C LEU A 173 5.25 3.74 -14.80
N PHE A 174 6.08 3.57 -13.75
CA PHE A 174 7.38 4.24 -13.69
C PHE A 174 8.54 3.35 -14.14
N VAL A 175 8.40 2.71 -15.30
CA VAL A 175 9.44 1.87 -15.91
C VAL A 175 10.24 2.70 -16.91
N PRO A 176 11.57 2.87 -16.73
CA PRO A 176 12.39 3.55 -17.72
C PRO A 176 12.30 2.84 -19.08
N GLU A 177 12.07 3.59 -20.15
CA GLU A 177 12.13 3.03 -21.51
C GLU A 177 13.55 2.51 -21.80
N GLU A 178 13.66 1.31 -22.39
CA GLU A 178 14.96 0.71 -22.77
C GLU A 178 15.74 1.55 -23.79
N VAL A 179 15.06 2.43 -24.52
CA VAL A 179 15.63 3.33 -25.53
C VAL A 179 15.26 4.77 -25.19
N VAL A 180 15.95 5.36 -24.21
CA VAL A 180 15.76 6.78 -23.88
C VAL A 180 16.30 7.64 -25.03
N SER A 181 15.40 8.16 -25.86
CA SER A 181 15.78 9.18 -26.84
C SER A 181 16.39 10.37 -26.10
N ILE A 182 17.57 10.84 -26.51
CA ILE A 182 18.23 11.98 -25.86
C ILE A 182 17.43 13.23 -26.18
N GLN A 183 16.52 13.60 -25.28
CA GLN A 183 15.81 14.85 -25.33
C GLN A 183 16.71 16.00 -24.85
N ARG A 184 16.57 17.15 -25.50
CA ARG A 184 17.30 18.36 -25.16
C ARG A 184 16.34 19.53 -25.06
N THR A 185 16.60 20.43 -24.13
CA THR A 185 15.90 21.72 -24.05
C THR A 185 16.19 22.56 -25.29
N LYS A 186 15.41 23.61 -25.52
CA LYS A 186 15.67 24.54 -26.64
C LYS A 186 17.07 25.18 -26.56
N ARG A 187 17.61 25.34 -25.35
CA ARG A 187 18.98 25.83 -25.08
C ARG A 187 20.06 24.75 -25.24
N GLY A 188 19.67 23.52 -25.53
CA GLY A 188 20.58 22.40 -25.76
C GLY A 188 21.00 21.64 -24.49
N LYS A 189 20.45 21.96 -23.31
CA LYS A 189 20.68 21.18 -22.08
C LYS A 189 20.09 19.79 -22.26
N LYS A 190 20.84 18.75 -21.87
CA LYS A 190 20.36 17.36 -21.93
C LYS A 190 19.30 17.16 -20.83
N ARG A 191 18.11 16.65 -21.18
CA ARG A 191 17.08 16.28 -20.20
C ARG A 191 17.53 15.05 -19.40
N ALA A 192 17.13 15.01 -18.14
CA ALA A 192 17.42 13.89 -17.26
C ALA A 192 16.65 12.63 -17.74
N PRO A 193 17.15 11.42 -17.49
CA PRO A 193 16.45 10.20 -17.88
C PRO A 193 15.09 10.03 -17.18
N ASN A 194 14.90 10.68 -16.03
CA ASN A 194 13.65 10.63 -15.25
C ASN A 194 12.59 11.63 -15.75
N THR A 195 12.89 12.50 -16.72
CA THR A 195 11.95 13.51 -17.24
C THR A 195 10.59 12.92 -17.67
N PRO A 196 10.50 11.82 -18.46
CA PRO A 196 9.21 11.22 -18.79
C PRO A 196 8.48 10.68 -17.54
N LEU A 197 9.20 10.04 -16.62
CA LEU A 197 8.61 9.46 -15.40
C LEU A 197 8.02 10.53 -14.48
N ILE A 198 8.66 11.71 -14.39
CA ILE A 198 8.14 12.84 -13.61
C ILE A 198 6.88 13.42 -14.28
N ARG A 199 6.82 13.46 -15.61
CA ARG A 199 5.59 13.85 -16.34
C ARG A 199 4.46 12.86 -16.09
N ASP A 200 4.75 11.56 -16.13
CA ASP A 200 3.78 10.50 -15.81
C ASP A 200 3.29 10.61 -14.36
N LEU A 201 4.17 10.95 -13.42
CA LEU A 201 3.81 11.17 -12.01
C LEU A 201 2.85 12.36 -11.85
N VAL A 202 3.11 13.47 -12.55
CA VAL A 202 2.23 14.65 -12.55
C VAL A 202 0.87 14.29 -13.15
N GLN A 203 0.87 13.57 -14.27
CA GLN A 203 -0.36 13.12 -14.92
C GLN A 203 -1.16 12.19 -14.00
N PHE A 204 -0.51 11.22 -13.37
CA PHE A 204 -1.12 10.34 -12.39
C PHE A 204 -1.75 11.11 -11.22
N PHE A 205 -1.03 12.10 -10.67
CA PHE A 205 -1.56 12.93 -9.59
C PHE A 205 -2.82 13.69 -10.01
N ILE A 206 -2.81 14.26 -11.23
CA ILE A 206 -3.93 15.01 -11.80
C ILE A 206 -5.14 14.11 -12.06
N GLU A 207 -4.93 12.93 -12.66
CA GLU A 207 -5.99 11.99 -13.04
C GLU A 207 -6.61 11.25 -11.86
N SER A 208 -5.83 11.03 -10.80
CA SER A 208 -6.31 10.30 -9.64
C SER A 208 -7.51 10.98 -8.97
N GLU A 209 -7.57 12.32 -8.96
CA GLU A 209 -8.63 13.15 -8.34
C GLU A 209 -9.01 12.79 -6.89
N LEU A 210 -8.22 11.95 -6.21
CA LEU A 210 -8.52 11.44 -4.86
C LEU A 210 -8.06 12.39 -3.75
N HIS A 211 -7.01 13.17 -4.00
CA HIS A 211 -6.42 14.06 -3.01
C HIS A 211 -6.02 15.41 -3.61
N GLU A 212 -6.31 16.48 -2.88
CA GLU A 212 -5.92 17.85 -3.25
C GLU A 212 -4.42 18.13 -3.04
N HIS A 213 -3.73 17.35 -2.21
CA HIS A 213 -2.34 17.58 -1.82
C HIS A 213 -1.44 16.38 -2.08
N GLY A 214 -0.19 16.62 -2.46
CA GLY A 214 0.77 15.59 -2.91
C GLY A 214 1.38 14.74 -1.79
N ALA A 215 1.22 15.12 -0.53
CA ALA A 215 1.98 14.55 0.59
C ALA A 215 1.85 13.02 0.75
N TYR A 216 0.65 12.47 0.57
CA TYR A 216 0.40 11.03 0.69
C TYR A 216 0.97 10.24 -0.49
N LEU A 217 0.85 10.77 -1.71
CA LEU A 217 1.45 10.16 -2.90
C LEU A 217 2.98 10.13 -2.78
N VAL A 218 3.56 11.26 -2.35
CA VAL A 218 5.02 11.38 -2.17
C VAL A 218 5.52 10.38 -1.13
N ASP A 219 4.90 10.30 0.05
CA ASP A 219 5.30 9.37 1.10
C ASP A 219 5.26 7.89 0.66
N SER A 220 4.32 7.53 -0.22
CA SER A 220 4.20 6.18 -0.78
C SER A 220 5.34 5.80 -1.73
N LEU A 221 6.01 6.78 -2.35
CA LEU A 221 7.01 6.58 -3.40
C LEU A 221 8.44 6.99 -2.98
N ILE A 222 8.60 7.85 -1.98
CA ILE A 222 9.88 8.52 -1.64
C ILE A 222 11.01 7.56 -1.21
N GLU A 223 10.68 6.38 -0.71
CA GLU A 223 11.64 5.34 -0.31
C GLU A 223 11.89 4.33 -1.45
N SER A 224 10.92 4.10 -2.32
CA SER A 224 10.97 3.06 -3.34
C SER A 224 11.43 3.56 -4.72
N ASN A 225 11.30 4.87 -5.00
CA ASN A 225 11.68 5.44 -6.29
C ASN A 225 12.60 6.67 -6.13
N ALA A 226 13.79 6.60 -6.72
CA ALA A 226 14.79 7.67 -6.66
C ALA A 226 14.36 8.96 -7.39
N MET A 227 13.42 8.88 -8.35
CA MET A 227 12.94 10.06 -9.08
C MET A 227 12.30 11.10 -8.17
N MET A 228 11.77 10.68 -7.02
CA MET A 228 11.15 11.56 -6.02
C MET A 228 12.17 12.54 -5.39
N LYS A 229 13.47 12.30 -5.55
CA LYS A 229 14.56 13.16 -5.06
C LYS A 229 15.34 13.83 -6.20
N ASP A 230 14.89 13.68 -7.45
CA ASP A 230 15.50 14.31 -8.62
C ASP A 230 14.99 15.75 -8.82
N TRP A 231 15.30 16.60 -7.84
CA TRP A 231 14.84 17.99 -7.82
C TRP A 231 15.42 18.81 -8.97
N GLU A 232 16.64 18.48 -9.43
CA GLU A 232 17.21 19.13 -10.62
C GLU A 232 16.31 18.89 -11.83
N CYS A 233 15.87 17.64 -12.08
CA CYS A 233 14.94 17.34 -13.15
C CYS A 233 13.59 18.07 -13.01
N MET A 234 13.04 18.16 -11.78
CA MET A 234 11.79 18.89 -11.53
C MET A 234 11.95 20.39 -11.81
N THR A 235 13.04 21.01 -11.36
CA THR A 235 13.33 22.43 -11.62
C THR A 235 13.61 22.71 -13.09
N ASP A 236 14.28 21.80 -13.79
CA ASP A 236 14.52 21.91 -15.23
C ASP A 236 13.21 21.87 -16.01
N LEU A 237 12.24 21.03 -15.61
CA LEU A 237 10.93 20.97 -16.24
C LEU A 237 10.13 22.27 -16.07
N LEU A 238 10.27 22.95 -14.93
CA LEU A 238 9.58 24.20 -14.63
C LEU A 238 10.25 25.44 -15.24
N LEU A 239 11.58 25.44 -15.44
CA LEU A 239 12.34 26.64 -15.80
C LEU A 239 12.88 26.65 -17.23
N GLU A 240 13.20 25.48 -17.81
CA GLU A 240 13.81 25.41 -19.13
C GLU A 240 12.76 25.26 -20.24
N GLU A 241 12.92 26.06 -21.30
CA GLU A 241 12.05 25.99 -22.48
C GLU A 241 12.06 24.59 -23.12
N PRO A 242 10.88 24.00 -23.41
CA PRO A 242 10.78 22.66 -23.95
C PRO A 242 11.51 22.54 -25.30
N GLY A 243 12.08 21.36 -25.53
CA GLY A 243 12.69 21.03 -26.82
C GLY A 243 11.68 21.00 -27.97
N PRO A 244 12.14 20.97 -29.23
CA PRO A 244 11.27 20.96 -30.41
C PRO A 244 10.35 19.72 -30.52
N ASN A 245 10.65 18.64 -29.78
CA ASN A 245 9.86 17.41 -29.72
C ASN A 245 9.23 17.18 -28.33
N GLU A 246 9.23 18.19 -27.47
CA GLU A 246 8.73 18.11 -26.09
C GLU A 246 7.50 19.01 -25.96
N GLU A 247 6.42 18.48 -25.39
CA GLU A 247 5.23 19.29 -25.11
C GLU A 247 5.46 20.16 -23.86
N PRO A 248 5.10 21.47 -23.91
CA PRO A 248 5.14 22.33 -22.73
C PRO A 248 4.20 21.79 -21.65
N LEU A 249 4.53 22.02 -20.40
CA LEU A 249 3.59 21.81 -19.30
C LEU A 249 2.50 22.89 -19.38
N ASP A 250 1.26 22.52 -19.07
CA ASP A 250 0.20 23.50 -18.84
C ASP A 250 0.21 24.02 -17.39
N ASP A 251 -0.54 25.08 -17.11
CA ASP A 251 -0.59 25.71 -15.78
C ASP A 251 -0.99 24.72 -14.67
N ARG A 252 -1.85 23.72 -14.98
CA ARG A 252 -2.30 22.71 -14.01
C ARG A 252 -1.15 21.74 -13.71
N GLN A 253 -0.45 21.27 -14.74
CA GLN A 253 0.72 20.41 -14.61
C GLN A 253 1.87 21.09 -13.88
N GLU A 254 2.15 22.37 -14.16
CA GLU A 254 3.16 23.15 -13.43
C GLU A 254 2.81 23.27 -11.94
N THR A 255 1.55 23.61 -11.64
CA THR A 255 1.08 23.71 -10.25
C THR A 255 1.20 22.38 -9.52
N SER A 256 0.79 21.28 -10.15
CA SER A 256 0.92 19.94 -9.61
C SER A 256 2.38 19.51 -9.41
N LEU A 257 3.27 19.84 -10.35
CA LEU A 257 4.70 19.54 -10.23
C LEU A 257 5.34 20.31 -9.07
N ILE A 258 4.97 21.58 -8.86
CA ILE A 258 5.44 22.37 -7.73
C ILE A 258 4.96 21.75 -6.40
N GLU A 259 3.69 21.37 -6.31
CA GLU A 259 3.11 20.73 -5.11
C GLU A 259 3.84 19.42 -4.77
N ILE A 260 4.07 18.57 -5.76
CA ILE A 260 4.82 17.32 -5.60
C ILE A 260 6.26 17.61 -5.16
N MET A 261 6.94 18.56 -5.80
CA MET A 261 8.32 18.94 -5.47
C MET A 261 8.43 19.47 -4.04
N VAL A 262 7.51 20.34 -3.60
CA VAL A 262 7.47 20.88 -2.23
C VAL A 262 7.28 19.76 -1.22
N CYS A 263 6.37 18.81 -1.49
CA CYS A 263 6.17 17.64 -0.65
C CYS A 263 7.44 16.76 -0.56
N CYS A 264 8.10 16.51 -1.69
CA CYS A 264 9.34 15.73 -1.75
C CYS A 264 10.46 16.38 -0.93
N VAL A 265 10.68 17.68 -1.11
CA VAL A 265 11.71 18.44 -0.38
C VAL A 265 11.40 18.48 1.11
N LYS A 266 10.15 18.78 1.49
CA LYS A 266 9.73 18.82 2.89
C LYS A 266 9.98 17.47 3.56
N GLN A 267 9.50 16.39 2.97
CA GLN A 267 9.63 15.06 3.57
C GLN A 267 11.08 14.57 3.59
N ALA A 268 11.88 14.86 2.56
CA ALA A 268 13.30 14.53 2.55
C ALA A 268 14.11 15.32 3.59
N ALA A 269 13.74 16.58 3.85
CA ALA A 269 14.44 17.44 4.81
C ALA A 269 14.03 17.15 6.27
N THR A 270 12.74 16.92 6.53
CA THR A 270 12.24 16.72 7.90
C THR A 270 12.19 15.26 8.32
N GLY A 271 12.07 14.33 7.37
CA GLY A 271 11.80 12.91 7.65
C GLY A 271 10.39 12.65 8.21
N GLU A 272 9.55 13.67 8.29
CA GLU A 272 8.20 13.55 8.86
C GLU A 272 7.24 12.99 7.80
N ALA A 273 6.60 11.87 8.13
CA ALA A 273 5.50 11.32 7.34
C ALA A 273 4.24 12.21 7.46
N PRO A 274 3.33 12.19 6.46
CA PRO A 274 2.07 12.90 6.55
C PRO A 274 1.23 12.43 7.75
N VAL A 275 0.27 13.27 8.15
CA VAL A 275 -0.64 12.98 9.27
C VAL A 275 -1.28 11.61 9.08
N GLY A 276 -1.34 10.79 10.14
CA GLY A 276 -1.89 9.43 10.08
C GLY A 276 -0.95 8.35 9.54
N ARG A 277 0.20 8.71 8.96
CA ARG A 277 1.22 7.75 8.50
C ARG A 277 2.51 7.74 9.31
N GLY A 278 2.70 8.74 10.19
CA GLY A 278 3.81 8.75 11.14
C GLY A 278 3.72 7.59 12.14
N PRO A 279 4.85 7.16 12.72
CA PRO A 279 4.82 6.22 13.84
C PRO A 279 3.91 6.81 14.92
N ASN A 280 2.96 6.01 15.42
CA ASN A 280 2.17 6.40 16.58
C ASN A 280 3.16 6.79 17.67
N ARG A 281 3.29 8.10 17.96
CA ARG A 281 4.00 8.55 19.16
C ARG A 281 3.22 7.92 20.31
N LYS A 282 3.71 6.79 20.83
CA LYS A 282 3.37 6.35 22.17
C LYS A 282 3.73 7.56 23.03
N VAL A 283 2.72 8.27 23.51
CA VAL A 283 2.90 9.26 24.56
C VAL A 283 3.46 8.44 25.71
N SER A 284 4.77 8.51 25.90
CA SER A 284 5.37 8.10 27.15
C SER A 284 4.75 9.01 28.18
N ASP A 285 3.79 8.48 28.94
CA ASP A 285 3.29 9.13 30.14
C ASP A 285 4.54 9.46 30.99
N ILE A 286 4.84 10.75 31.06
CA ILE A 286 5.91 11.27 31.91
C ILE A 286 5.39 11.14 33.35
N GLU A 287 6.22 10.48 34.16
CA GLU A 287 6.09 10.24 35.60
C GLU A 287 5.60 11.44 36.42
#